data_AF-A0A1C1CXP5-F1
#
_entry.id   AF-A0A1C1CXP5-F1
#
_cell.length_a   1.000
_cell.length_b   1.000
_cell.length_c   1.000
_cell.angle_alpha   90.00
_cell.angle_beta   90.00
_cell.angle_gamma   90.00
#
_symmetry.space_group_name_H-M   'P 1'
#
loop_
_entity.id
_entity.type
_entity.pdbx_description
1 polymer ?
#
loop_
_entity_poly.entity_id
_entity_poly.type
_entity_poly.pdbx_seq_one_letter_code
_entity_poly.pdbx_strand_id
1 'polypeptide(L)'
;MSTPPSLSLRRKILLINGPNLNLLGTREPTIYGSTTLPDVVASTVSLGRTLNVEVHPFQSNHEGQIVDFLHSHFVDPGMSTYESEAAPKDGDHTRVDTRARTAVIINPAAFTHTSVAIRDALLATGFPFVEVHISNVHAREEFRRHSFFSDKAVGVVAGLGVRGYRAALEFWAAKWDQEDEDPGEEDEDGDEDAKRRNEQEENLKVGSGEVLKERC
;
A
#
# COMPACT_ATOMS: atom_id res chain seq x y z
N MET A 1 -33.89 7.94 17.28
CA MET A 1 -33.37 6.55 17.35
C MET A 1 -31.90 6.63 16.94
N SER A 2 -30.98 6.29 17.83
CA SER A 2 -29.52 6.35 17.56
C SER A 2 -29.15 5.24 16.60
N THR A 3 -28.56 5.57 15.45
CA THR A 3 -27.97 4.60 14.53
C THR A 3 -26.92 3.78 15.28
N PRO A 4 -26.89 2.44 15.17
CA PRO A 4 -25.80 1.65 15.74
C PRO A 4 -24.48 2.06 15.07
N PRO A 5 -23.33 1.98 15.77
CA PRO A 5 -22.05 2.19 15.13
C PRO A 5 -21.93 1.18 13.99
N SER A 6 -21.78 1.67 12.75
CA SER A 6 -21.46 0.80 11.63
C SER A 6 -20.23 -0.02 12.01
N LEU A 7 -20.23 -1.30 11.64
CA LEU A 7 -19.10 -2.20 11.83
C LEU A 7 -17.88 -1.59 11.12
N SER A 8 -17.10 -0.79 11.84
CA SER A 8 -15.97 -0.07 11.26
C SER A 8 -14.90 -1.10 10.94
N LEU A 9 -14.74 -1.36 9.63
CA LEU A 9 -13.67 -2.20 9.12
C LEU A 9 -12.34 -1.64 9.66
N ARG A 10 -11.47 -2.50 10.22
CA ARG A 10 -10.19 -2.02 10.75
C ARG A 10 -9.33 -1.48 9.61
N ARG A 11 -9.15 -0.16 9.55
CA ARG A 11 -8.30 0.52 8.57
C ARG A 11 -6.86 0.58 9.10
N LYS A 12 -5.91 0.03 8.33
CA LYS A 12 -4.52 -0.15 8.73
C LYS A 12 -3.57 0.46 7.71
N ILE A 13 -2.63 1.27 8.17
CA ILE A 13 -1.55 1.80 7.33
C ILE A 13 -0.19 1.36 7.87
N LEU A 14 0.59 0.73 7.00
CA LEU A 14 2.01 0.47 7.24
C LEU A 14 2.80 1.74 6.89
N LEU A 15 3.45 2.35 7.88
CA LEU A 15 4.27 3.55 7.68
C LEU A 15 5.74 3.14 7.62
N ILE A 16 6.28 2.96 6.41
CA ILE A 16 7.61 2.38 6.19
C ILE A 16 8.62 3.47 5.81
N ASN A 17 9.76 3.48 6.48
CA ASN A 17 10.86 4.40 6.23
C ASN A 17 12.16 3.65 5.96
N GLY A 18 12.81 3.99 4.85
CA GLY A 18 14.06 3.40 4.40
C GLY A 18 15.31 3.94 5.11
N PRO A 19 16.48 3.73 4.48
CA PRO A 19 17.76 3.98 5.11
C PRO A 19 18.04 5.46 5.36
N ASN A 20 18.83 5.74 6.39
CA ASN A 20 19.29 7.05 6.85
C ASN A 20 18.19 7.98 7.38
N LEU A 21 16.91 7.63 7.30
CA LEU A 21 15.83 8.46 7.83
C LEU A 21 15.83 8.50 9.38
N ASN A 22 16.45 7.52 10.04
CA ASN A 22 16.69 7.58 11.48
C ASN A 22 17.63 8.74 11.90
N LEU A 23 18.33 9.37 10.96
CA LEU A 23 19.21 10.52 11.20
C LEU A 23 18.52 11.87 10.98
N LEU A 24 17.21 11.90 10.68
CA LEU A 24 16.45 13.16 10.58
C LEU A 24 16.58 13.98 11.86
N GLY A 25 16.74 15.30 11.69
CA GLY A 25 16.94 16.26 12.78
C GLY A 25 18.36 16.31 13.37
N THR A 26 19.24 15.35 13.05
CA THR A 26 20.63 15.32 13.58
C THR A 26 21.67 15.97 12.67
N ARG A 27 21.42 16.00 11.36
CA ARG A 27 22.32 16.61 10.37
C ARG A 27 21.85 18.01 10.02
N GLU A 28 22.73 18.99 10.22
CA GLU A 28 22.54 20.38 9.81
C GLU A 28 21.10 20.89 10.06
N PRO A 29 20.64 20.92 11.33
CA PRO A 29 19.23 21.23 11.66
C PRO A 29 18.80 22.64 11.20
N THR A 30 19.77 23.53 10.98
CA THR A 30 19.54 24.85 10.37
C THR A 30 19.11 24.77 8.90
N ILE A 31 19.47 23.70 8.20
CA ILE A 31 19.15 23.47 6.78
C ILE A 31 17.92 22.57 6.63
N TYR A 32 17.87 21.46 7.37
CA TYR A 32 16.82 20.43 7.20
C TYR A 32 15.68 20.50 8.22
N GLY A 33 15.77 21.42 9.18
CA GLY A 33 14.87 21.50 10.33
C GLY A 33 15.29 20.57 11.46
N SER A 34 14.72 20.80 12.65
CA SER A 34 14.98 20.02 13.84
C SER A 34 14.03 18.82 14.02
N THR A 35 13.10 18.61 13.09
CA THR A 35 12.11 17.52 13.19
C THR A 35 12.79 16.17 13.00
N THR A 36 12.69 15.32 14.00
CA THR A 36 13.26 13.97 14.00
C THR A 36 12.26 12.97 13.41
N LEU A 37 12.73 11.78 12.99
CA LEU A 37 11.83 10.72 12.55
C LEU A 37 10.81 10.31 13.63
N PRO A 38 11.19 10.17 14.93
CA PRO A 38 10.23 9.99 16.01
C PRO A 38 9.13 11.05 16.04
N ASP A 39 9.45 12.33 15.81
CA ASP A 39 8.44 13.39 15.76
C ASP A 39 7.47 13.19 14.60
N VAL A 40 7.99 12.83 13.41
CA VAL A 40 7.16 12.52 12.22
C VAL A 40 6.24 11.33 12.50
N VAL A 41 6.76 10.26 13.09
CA VAL A 41 5.99 9.06 13.45
C VAL A 41 4.91 9.41 14.46
N ALA A 42 5.25 10.10 15.56
CA ALA A 42 4.29 10.48 16.59
C ALA A 42 3.16 11.36 16.01
N SER A 43 3.52 12.33 15.18
CA SER A 43 2.59 13.20 14.46
C SER A 43 1.65 12.40 13.54
N THR A 44 2.19 11.45 12.78
CA THR A 44 1.43 10.64 11.81
C THR A 44 0.50 9.66 12.52
N VAL A 45 0.97 8.97 13.57
CA VAL A 45 0.15 8.07 14.40
C VAL A 45 -0.96 8.84 15.10
N SER A 46 -0.69 10.04 15.61
CA SER A 46 -1.72 10.89 16.23
C SER A 46 -2.82 11.27 15.22
N LEU A 47 -2.44 11.69 14.01
CA LEU A 47 -3.38 11.97 12.93
C LEU A 47 -4.17 10.71 12.52
N GLY A 48 -3.52 9.54 12.47
CA GLY A 48 -4.19 8.29 12.15
C GLY A 48 -5.34 7.99 13.11
N ARG A 49 -5.11 8.16 14.42
CA ARG A 49 -6.17 8.00 15.43
C ARG A 49 -7.35 8.94 15.21
N THR A 50 -7.09 10.19 14.84
CA THR A 50 -8.17 11.16 14.56
C THR A 50 -8.99 10.81 13.31
N LEU A 51 -8.40 10.04 12.38
CA LEU A 51 -9.01 9.59 11.13
C LEU A 51 -9.52 8.13 11.21
N ASN A 52 -9.55 7.52 12.40
CA ASN A 52 -9.89 6.10 12.61
C ASN A 52 -9.02 5.13 11.78
N VAL A 53 -7.73 5.44 11.63
CA VAL A 53 -6.73 4.62 10.94
C VAL A 53 -5.63 4.19 11.92
N GLU A 54 -5.40 2.88 12.03
CA GLU A 54 -4.29 2.31 12.79
C GLU A 54 -2.99 2.41 11.99
N VAL A 55 -2.02 3.17 12.48
CA VAL A 55 -0.72 3.37 11.82
C VAL A 55 0.34 2.49 12.48
N HIS A 56 1.00 1.65 11.68
CA HIS A 56 2.08 0.75 12.11
C HIS A 56 3.42 1.27 11.57
N PRO A 57 4.18 2.04 12.36
CA PRO A 57 5.46 2.58 11.94
C PRO A 57 6.55 1.52 11.88
N PHE A 58 7.39 1.60 10.86
CA PHE A 58 8.57 0.77 10.68
C PHE A 58 9.68 1.59 10.00
N GLN A 59 10.91 1.44 10.49
CA GLN A 59 12.08 2.02 9.86
C GLN A 59 13.22 1.00 9.84
N SER A 60 13.93 0.90 8.72
CA SER A 60 15.16 0.10 8.67
C SER A 60 16.19 0.65 7.67
N ASN A 61 17.45 0.40 7.98
CA ASN A 61 18.59 0.57 7.07
C ASN A 61 18.87 -0.70 6.24
N HIS A 62 18.20 -1.81 6.54
CA HIS A 62 18.37 -3.11 5.89
C HIS A 62 17.18 -3.40 4.97
N GLU A 63 17.46 -3.57 3.68
CA GLU A 63 16.45 -3.85 2.65
C GLU A 63 15.57 -5.05 3.01
N GLY A 64 16.18 -6.18 3.38
CA GLY A 64 15.45 -7.41 3.75
C GLY A 64 14.49 -7.23 4.92
N GLN A 65 14.79 -6.36 5.88
CA GLN A 65 13.88 -6.10 7.01
C GLN A 65 12.59 -5.37 6.56
N ILE A 66 12.67 -4.53 5.52
CA ILE A 66 11.47 -3.91 4.94
C ILE A 66 10.62 -4.95 4.21
N VAL A 67 11.27 -5.85 3.46
CA VAL A 67 10.61 -6.98 2.78
C VAL A 67 9.91 -7.89 3.80
N ASP A 68 10.62 -8.32 4.84
CA ASP A 68 10.08 -9.18 5.90
C ASP A 68 8.91 -8.49 6.63
N PHE A 69 9.00 -7.19 6.88
CA PHE A 69 7.93 -6.43 7.51
C PHE A 69 6.67 -6.34 6.63
N LEU A 70 6.81 -6.21 5.30
CA LEU A 70 5.68 -6.27 4.38
C LEU A 70 5.04 -7.66 4.41
N HIS A 71 5.86 -8.71 4.30
CA HIS A 71 5.37 -10.10 4.31
C HIS A 71 4.71 -10.47 5.64
N SER A 72 5.20 -9.99 6.78
CA SER A 72 4.61 -10.28 8.10
C SER A 72 3.20 -9.69 8.26
N HIS A 73 2.81 -8.78 7.38
CA HIS A 73 1.50 -8.13 7.37
C HIS A 73 0.55 -8.72 6.32
N PHE A 74 1.06 -9.54 5.42
CA PHE A 74 0.27 -10.21 4.40
C PHE A 74 -0.59 -11.30 5.02
N VAL A 75 -1.88 -11.27 4.73
CA VAL A 75 -2.83 -12.32 5.08
C VAL A 75 -3.30 -12.91 3.76
N ASP A 76 -3.02 -14.19 3.54
CA ASP A 76 -3.43 -14.88 2.32
C ASP A 76 -4.98 -14.88 2.23
N PRO A 77 -5.58 -14.26 1.19
CA PRO A 77 -7.03 -14.22 1.03
C PRO A 77 -7.65 -15.62 0.85
N GLY A 78 -6.87 -16.62 0.40
CA GLY A 78 -7.26 -18.01 0.26
C GLY A 78 -7.09 -18.86 1.53
N MET A 79 -6.33 -18.36 2.51
CA MET A 79 -6.22 -19.00 3.82
C MET A 79 -7.38 -18.53 4.70
N SER A 80 -8.51 -19.23 4.62
CA SER A 80 -9.56 -19.08 5.62
C SER A 80 -8.96 -19.29 7.00
N THR A 81 -9.15 -18.31 7.90
CA THR A 81 -8.81 -18.40 9.32
C THR A 81 -9.67 -19.49 9.96
N TYR A 82 -9.36 -20.76 9.70
CA TYR A 82 -9.93 -21.91 10.39
C TYR A 82 -9.18 -22.16 11.71
N GLU A 83 -8.92 -21.13 12.50
CA GLU A 83 -8.37 -21.31 13.85
C GLU A 83 -9.00 -20.32 14.84
N SER A 84 -9.97 -20.86 15.60
CA SER A 84 -10.12 -20.62 17.04
C SER A 84 -10.44 -19.19 17.53
N GLU A 85 -11.65 -18.72 17.25
CA GLU A 85 -12.47 -18.11 18.30
C GLU A 85 -13.72 -18.97 18.45
N ALA A 86 -14.03 -19.38 19.68
CA ALA A 86 -15.23 -20.16 19.97
C ALA A 86 -16.45 -19.46 19.34
N ALA A 87 -17.16 -20.15 18.45
CA ALA A 87 -18.40 -19.66 17.87
C ALA A 87 -19.29 -19.09 19.00
N PRO A 88 -19.84 -17.87 18.87
CA PRO A 88 -20.77 -17.34 19.86
C PRO A 88 -21.89 -18.36 20.06
N LYS A 89 -22.12 -18.79 21.31
CA LYS A 89 -23.17 -19.78 21.63
C LYS A 89 -24.59 -19.21 21.54
N ASP A 90 -24.71 -17.93 21.20
CA ASP A 90 -25.96 -17.20 21.15
C ASP A 90 -26.11 -16.70 19.70
N GLY A 91 -27.26 -16.98 19.07
CA GLY A 91 -27.52 -16.87 17.63
C GLY A 91 -27.56 -15.45 17.05
N ASP A 92 -26.55 -14.63 17.31
CA ASP A 92 -26.28 -13.37 16.62
C ASP A 92 -25.40 -13.65 15.40
N HIS A 93 -26.01 -13.69 14.21
CA HIS A 93 -25.34 -13.88 12.92
C HIS A 93 -24.80 -12.56 12.34
N THR A 94 -24.28 -11.66 13.16
CA THR A 94 -23.49 -10.52 12.66
C THR A 94 -22.09 -11.01 12.28
N ARG A 95 -21.96 -11.54 11.05
CA ARG A 95 -20.68 -11.90 10.44
C ARG A 95 -19.88 -10.62 10.20
N VAL A 96 -19.03 -10.23 11.15
CA VAL A 96 -18.08 -9.13 11.00
C VAL A 96 -16.98 -9.58 10.04
N ASP A 97 -16.89 -8.99 8.85
CA ASP A 97 -15.68 -9.13 8.04
C ASP A 97 -14.55 -8.38 8.74
N THR A 98 -13.71 -9.13 9.46
CA THR A 98 -12.60 -8.59 10.24
C THR A 98 -11.35 -8.37 9.39
N ARG A 99 -11.42 -8.53 8.06
CA ARG A 99 -10.29 -8.26 7.17
C ARG A 99 -9.90 -6.78 7.26
N ALA A 100 -8.77 -6.52 7.90
CA ALA A 100 -8.26 -5.17 8.02
C ALA A 100 -7.84 -4.65 6.63
N ARG A 101 -8.46 -3.56 6.17
CA ARG A 101 -8.04 -2.88 4.94
C ARG A 101 -6.64 -2.31 5.18
N THR A 102 -5.64 -2.88 4.49
CA THR A 102 -4.23 -2.54 4.68
C THR A 102 -3.70 -1.77 3.48
N ALA A 103 -3.14 -0.59 3.71
CA ALA A 103 -2.40 0.19 2.72
C ALA A 103 -1.02 0.60 3.26
N VAL A 104 -0.17 1.14 2.39
CA VAL A 104 1.20 1.52 2.75
C VAL A 104 1.45 3.00 2.47
N ILE A 105 2.14 3.67 3.39
CA ILE A 105 2.85 4.92 3.14
C ILE A 105 4.33 4.59 3.26
N ILE A 106 5.07 4.71 2.16
CA ILE A 106 6.49 4.33 2.13
C ILE A 106 7.36 5.51 1.69
N ASN A 107 8.41 5.78 2.46
CA ASN A 107 9.55 6.57 2.01
C ASN A 107 10.75 5.62 1.90
N PRO A 108 11.04 5.05 0.71
CA PRO A 108 12.14 4.10 0.57
C PRO A 108 13.53 4.75 0.65
N ALA A 109 13.61 6.09 0.75
CA ALA A 109 14.86 6.85 0.75
C ALA A 109 15.77 6.44 -0.42
N ALA A 110 17.02 6.03 -0.16
CA ALA A 110 17.94 5.63 -1.22
C ALA A 110 17.51 4.36 -1.97
N PHE A 111 16.72 3.47 -1.34
CA PHE A 111 16.24 2.25 -1.98
C PHE A 111 15.26 2.52 -3.11
N THR A 112 14.66 3.72 -3.16
CA THR A 112 13.80 4.18 -4.25
C THR A 112 14.42 3.93 -5.63
N HIS A 113 15.72 4.16 -5.73
CA HIS A 113 16.45 4.18 -6.99
C HIS A 113 17.15 2.85 -7.30
N THR A 114 17.03 1.84 -6.43
CA THR A 114 17.86 0.62 -6.51
C THR A 114 17.14 -0.68 -6.17
N SER A 115 16.12 -0.65 -5.31
CA SER A 115 15.53 -1.86 -4.74
C SER A 115 14.37 -2.40 -5.58
N VAL A 116 14.68 -3.35 -6.45
CA VAL A 116 13.65 -4.20 -7.08
C VAL A 116 13.04 -5.16 -6.05
N ALA A 117 13.78 -5.58 -5.03
CA ALA A 117 13.29 -6.50 -4.01
C ALA A 117 12.11 -5.93 -3.20
N ILE A 118 12.17 -4.66 -2.75
CA ILE A 118 11.05 -4.03 -2.04
C ILE A 118 9.87 -3.79 -2.99
N ARG A 119 10.13 -3.45 -4.27
CA ARG A 119 9.08 -3.33 -5.28
C ARG A 119 8.31 -4.64 -5.42
N ASP A 120 9.02 -5.75 -5.62
CA ASP A 120 8.39 -7.06 -5.82
C ASP A 120 7.66 -7.53 -4.55
N ALA A 121 8.16 -7.20 -3.36
CA ALA A 121 7.47 -7.46 -2.11
C ALA A 121 6.13 -6.70 -2.01
N LEU A 122 6.10 -5.40 -2.36
CA LEU A 122 4.85 -4.61 -2.40
C LEU A 122 3.84 -5.19 -3.39
N LEU A 123 4.30 -5.64 -4.57
CA LEU A 123 3.44 -6.24 -5.58
C LEU A 123 2.93 -7.62 -5.14
N ALA A 124 3.77 -8.42 -4.50
CA ALA A 124 3.41 -9.75 -4.01
C ALA A 124 2.37 -9.70 -2.88
N THR A 125 2.42 -8.68 -2.00
CA THR A 125 1.41 -8.51 -0.95
C THR A 125 0.10 -7.90 -1.45
N GLY A 126 0.12 -7.24 -2.62
CA GLY A 126 -1.04 -6.55 -3.17
C GLY A 126 -1.45 -5.30 -2.40
N PHE A 127 -0.64 -4.80 -1.45
CA PHE A 127 -0.98 -3.61 -0.69
C PHE A 127 -0.85 -2.36 -1.56
N PRO A 128 -1.92 -1.56 -1.71
CA PRO A 128 -1.82 -0.33 -2.45
C PRO A 128 -1.00 0.68 -1.61
N PHE A 129 -0.15 1.47 -2.27
CA PHE A 129 0.83 2.30 -1.56
C PHE A 129 0.97 3.71 -2.14
N VAL A 130 1.33 4.65 -1.25
CA VAL A 130 1.75 6.01 -1.60
C VAL A 130 3.25 6.14 -1.30
N GLU A 131 4.00 6.58 -2.31
CA GLU A 131 5.43 6.88 -2.19
C GLU A 131 5.62 8.31 -1.67
N VAL A 132 6.46 8.49 -0.65
CA VAL A 132 6.72 9.79 -0.02
C VAL A 132 8.21 10.10 0.00
N HIS A 133 8.56 11.32 -0.36
CA HIS A 133 9.90 11.89 -0.27
C HIS A 133 9.89 13.24 0.43
N ILE A 134 10.66 13.37 1.50
CA ILE A 134 10.81 14.64 2.24
C ILE A 134 11.37 15.74 1.32
N SER A 135 12.41 15.43 0.55
CA SER A 135 13.02 16.34 -0.43
C SER A 135 12.39 16.20 -1.82
N ASN A 136 12.46 17.25 -2.63
CA ASN A 136 12.11 17.15 -4.05
C ASN A 136 13.21 16.37 -4.80
N VAL A 137 12.98 15.09 -5.07
CA VAL A 137 13.95 14.20 -5.75
C VAL A 137 14.26 14.65 -7.18
N HIS A 138 13.33 15.34 -7.86
CA HIS A 138 13.53 15.81 -9.23
C HIS A 138 14.48 17.01 -9.32
N ALA A 139 14.65 17.77 -8.22
CA ALA A 139 15.60 18.87 -8.12
C ALA A 139 17.03 18.41 -7.79
N ARG A 140 17.26 17.10 -7.71
CA ARG A 140 18.54 16.49 -7.32
C ARG A 140 19.27 15.84 -8.50
N GLU A 141 20.32 15.10 -8.19
CA GLU A 141 21.15 14.37 -9.15
C GLU A 141 20.30 13.44 -10.04
N GLU A 142 20.73 13.22 -11.28
CA GLU A 142 19.95 12.47 -12.29
C GLU A 142 19.54 11.07 -11.81
N PHE A 143 20.43 10.35 -11.12
CA PHE A 143 20.14 9.01 -10.59
C PHE A 143 19.01 8.98 -9.54
N ARG A 144 18.62 10.13 -8.98
CA ARG A 144 17.50 10.23 -8.02
C ARG A 144 16.16 10.48 -8.68
N ARG A 145 16.14 10.71 -9.99
CA ARG A 145 14.91 10.97 -10.74
C ARG A 145 14.19 9.68 -11.14
N HIS A 146 14.89 8.55 -11.12
CA HIS A 146 14.32 7.24 -11.36
C HIS A 146 13.83 6.60 -10.06
N SER A 147 12.61 6.06 -10.07
CA SER A 147 12.04 5.30 -8.95
C SER A 147 11.55 3.95 -9.46
N PHE A 148 11.92 2.89 -8.75
CA PHE A 148 11.36 1.54 -8.94
C PHE A 148 9.98 1.39 -8.28
N PHE A 149 9.36 2.47 -7.82
CA PHE A 149 8.09 2.42 -7.09
C PHE A 149 7.01 3.27 -7.77
N SER A 150 7.39 4.43 -8.32
CA SER A 150 6.43 5.46 -8.75
C SER A 150 5.43 5.02 -9.81
N ASP A 151 5.76 4.06 -10.68
CA ASP A 151 4.84 3.54 -11.70
C ASP A 151 3.80 2.55 -11.15
N LYS A 152 4.00 2.06 -9.91
CA LYS A 152 3.08 1.15 -9.20
C LYS A 152 2.41 1.79 -7.99
N ALA A 153 2.88 2.96 -7.57
CA ALA A 153 2.27 3.72 -6.50
C ALA A 153 0.90 4.28 -6.94
N VAL A 154 -0.05 4.35 -5.99
CA VAL A 154 -1.31 5.07 -6.20
C VAL A 154 -1.04 6.58 -6.34
N GLY A 155 -0.02 7.08 -5.64
CA GLY A 155 0.44 8.45 -5.75
C GLY A 155 1.86 8.61 -5.23
N VAL A 156 2.51 9.70 -5.65
CA VAL A 156 3.85 10.09 -5.21
C VAL A 156 3.79 11.49 -4.63
N VAL A 157 4.30 11.67 -3.41
CA VAL A 157 4.42 12.97 -2.75
C VAL A 157 5.89 13.29 -2.55
N ALA A 158 6.42 14.29 -3.27
CA ALA A 158 7.83 14.68 -3.17
C ALA A 158 8.00 16.17 -2.87
N GLY A 159 8.90 16.50 -1.94
CA GLY A 159 9.31 17.88 -1.68
C GLY A 159 8.41 18.71 -0.75
N LEU A 160 7.41 18.10 -0.12
CA LEU A 160 6.56 18.76 0.88
C LEU A 160 7.13 18.65 2.32
N GLY A 161 8.38 18.23 2.46
CA GLY A 161 8.99 17.96 3.76
C GLY A 161 8.22 16.87 4.52
N VAL A 162 8.15 17.00 5.84
CA VAL A 162 7.42 16.07 6.70
C VAL A 162 5.90 16.11 6.50
N ARG A 163 5.37 17.17 5.86
CA ARG A 163 3.93 17.26 5.55
C ARG A 163 3.49 16.21 4.53
N GLY A 164 4.41 15.66 3.73
CA GLY A 164 4.08 14.61 2.77
C GLY A 164 3.49 13.36 3.41
N TYR A 165 3.93 13.00 4.63
CA TYR A 165 3.35 11.88 5.38
C TYR A 165 1.90 12.13 5.79
N ARG A 166 1.58 13.37 6.19
CA ARG A 166 0.20 13.75 6.53
C ARG A 166 -0.70 13.74 5.30
N ALA A 167 -0.24 14.32 4.20
CA ALA A 167 -0.98 14.33 2.93
C ALA A 167 -1.29 12.90 2.44
N ALA A 168 -0.33 11.98 2.53
CA ALA A 168 -0.54 10.57 2.17
C ALA A 168 -1.54 9.86 3.09
N LEU A 169 -1.52 10.15 4.39
CA LEU A 169 -2.45 9.58 5.37
C LEU A 169 -3.88 10.12 5.19
N GLU A 170 -4.01 11.43 4.99
CA GLU A 170 -5.30 12.09 4.70
C GLU A 170 -5.90 11.59 3.39
N PHE A 171 -5.06 11.37 2.36
CA PHE A 171 -5.46 10.74 1.11
C PHE A 171 -6.08 9.35 1.34
N TRP A 172 -5.40 8.48 2.10
CA TRP A 172 -5.92 7.14 2.38
C TRP A 172 -7.23 7.16 3.14
N ALA A 173 -7.33 8.00 4.17
CA ALA A 173 -8.56 8.14 4.95
C ALA A 173 -9.73 8.60 4.06
N ALA A 174 -9.53 9.66 3.28
CA ALA A 174 -10.56 10.18 2.38
C ALA A 174 -10.95 9.18 1.29
N LYS A 175 -9.98 8.44 0.72
CA LYS A 175 -10.25 7.39 -0.26
C LYS A 175 -11.10 6.27 0.33
N TRP A 176 -10.79 5.84 1.56
CA TRP A 176 -11.58 4.80 2.23
C TRP A 176 -12.96 5.29 2.67
N ASP A 177 -13.11 6.55 3.06
CA ASP A 177 -14.44 7.13 3.32
C ASP A 177 -15.31 7.13 2.05
N GLN A 178 -14.75 7.49 0.89
CA GLN A 178 -15.46 7.43 -0.38
C GLN A 178 -15.87 6.00 -0.77
N GLU A 179 -14.96 5.03 -0.63
CA GLU A 179 -15.24 3.61 -0.90
C GLU A 179 -16.28 3.00 0.07
N ASP A 180 -16.39 3.54 1.29
CA ASP A 180 -17.37 3.08 2.27
C ASP A 180 -18.75 3.75 2.09
N GLU A 181 -18.80 4.99 1.57
CA GLU A 181 -20.03 5.71 1.23
C GLU A 181 -20.67 5.22 -0.07
N ASP A 182 -19.84 4.87 -1.06
CA ASP A 182 -20.24 4.31 -2.33
C ASP A 182 -19.59 2.93 -2.50
N PRO A 183 -20.19 1.87 -1.95
CA PRO A 183 -19.63 0.53 -2.06
C PRO A 183 -19.65 -0.03 -3.49
N GLY A 184 -20.02 0.76 -4.50
CA GLY A 184 -19.77 0.61 -5.94
C GLY A 184 -19.98 -0.81 -6.48
N GLU A 185 -21.00 -1.00 -7.32
CA GLU A 185 -21.18 -2.20 -8.15
C GLU A 185 -19.80 -2.68 -8.64
N GLU A 186 -19.35 -3.86 -8.18
CA GLU A 186 -18.06 -4.43 -8.58
C GLU A 186 -17.89 -4.23 -10.08
N ASP A 187 -16.83 -3.53 -10.49
CA ASP A 187 -16.56 -3.18 -11.88
C ASP A 187 -16.70 -4.44 -12.78
N GLU A 188 -17.90 -4.68 -13.32
CA GLU A 188 -18.15 -5.76 -14.29
C GLU A 188 -17.29 -5.57 -15.55
N ASP A 189 -16.73 -4.38 -15.74
CA ASP A 189 -15.78 -4.03 -16.80
C ASP A 189 -14.41 -4.74 -16.65
N GLY A 190 -14.04 -5.19 -15.44
CA GLY A 190 -12.85 -6.01 -15.24
C GLY A 190 -12.95 -7.41 -15.87
N ASP A 191 -14.17 -7.93 -16.01
CA ASP A 191 -14.45 -9.20 -16.67
C ASP A 191 -14.48 -9.06 -18.21
N GLU A 192 -14.82 -7.89 -18.75
CA GLU A 192 -14.73 -7.65 -20.20
C GLU A 192 -13.27 -7.62 -20.69
N ASP A 193 -12.35 -6.95 -19.99
CA ASP A 193 -10.94 -6.92 -20.41
C ASP A 193 -10.26 -8.29 -20.22
N ALA A 194 -10.66 -9.06 -19.20
CA ALA A 194 -10.22 -10.44 -19.01
C ALA A 194 -10.78 -11.37 -20.11
N LYS A 195 -12.07 -11.24 -20.47
CA LYS A 195 -12.68 -11.97 -21.61
C LYS A 195 -12.01 -11.60 -22.93
N ARG A 196 -11.75 -10.32 -23.20
CA ARG A 196 -11.06 -9.88 -24.43
C ARG A 196 -9.64 -10.42 -24.53
N ARG A 197 -8.89 -10.51 -23.41
CA ARG A 197 -7.57 -11.15 -23.38
C ARG A 197 -7.66 -12.65 -23.63
N ASN A 198 -8.60 -13.35 -22.99
CA ASN A 198 -8.81 -14.78 -23.23
C ASN A 198 -9.26 -15.07 -24.67
N GLU A 199 -10.17 -14.27 -25.25
CA GLU A 199 -10.59 -14.41 -26.64
C GLU A 199 -9.44 -14.13 -27.63
N GLN A 200 -8.55 -13.17 -27.35
CA GLN A 200 -7.36 -12.95 -28.17
C GLN A 200 -6.35 -14.10 -28.07
N GLU A 201 -6.15 -14.67 -26.87
CA GLU A 201 -5.27 -15.83 -26.67
C GLU A 201 -5.83 -17.12 -27.31
N GLU A 202 -7.15 -17.34 -27.24
CA GLU A 202 -7.81 -18.46 -27.90
C GLU A 202 -7.74 -18.32 -29.43
N ASN A 203 -7.99 -17.13 -29.98
CA ASN A 203 -7.87 -16.88 -31.42
C ASN A 203 -6.43 -17.06 -31.94
N LEU A 204 -5.40 -16.70 -31.16
CA LEU A 204 -4.00 -16.98 -31.53
C LEU A 204 -3.67 -18.47 -31.55
N LYS A 205 -4.26 -19.27 -30.64
CA LYS A 205 -4.05 -20.73 -30.58
C LYS A 205 -4.78 -21.47 -31.70
N VAL A 206 -5.97 -21.02 -32.10
CA VAL A 206 -6.70 -21.62 -33.23
C VAL A 206 -6.00 -21.32 -34.57
N GLY A 207 -5.51 -20.08 -34.76
CA GLY A 207 -4.82 -19.68 -36.00
C GLY A 207 -3.45 -20.34 -36.22
N SER A 208 -2.80 -20.84 -35.17
CA SER A 208 -1.53 -21.58 -35.28
C SER A 208 -1.72 -23.10 -35.45
N GLY A 209 -2.93 -23.63 -35.22
CA GLY A 209 -3.25 -25.04 -35.39
C GLY A 209 -3.66 -25.45 -36.81
N GLU A 210 -4.14 -24.52 -37.65
CA GLU A 210 -4.60 -24.85 -39.01
C GLU A 210 -3.49 -24.91 -40.07
N VAL A 211 -2.29 -24.41 -39.80
CA VAL A 211 -1.19 -24.37 -40.79
C VAL A 211 -0.46 -25.73 -40.96
N LEU A 212 -0.78 -26.76 -40.16
CA LEU A 212 -0.05 -28.05 -40.18
C LEU A 212 -0.76 -29.22 -40.88
N LYS A 213 -1.86 -29.00 -41.62
CA LYS A 213 -2.60 -30.10 -42.27
C LYS A 213 -2.46 -30.26 -43.80
N GLU A 214 -1.62 -29.50 -44.49
CA GLU A 214 -1.49 -29.58 -45.97
C GLU A 214 -0.12 -30.06 -46.50
N ARG A 215 0.66 -30.82 -45.73
CA ARG A 215 1.87 -31.47 -46.25
C ARG A 215 1.88 -32.97 -45.96
N CYS A 216 1.29 -33.73 -46.88
CA CYS A 216 1.81 -35.03 -47.30
C CYS A 216 2.85 -34.82 -48.41
#